data_AF-A0A8T5IRV2-F1
#
_entry.id   AF-A0A8T5IRV2-F1
#
_cell.length_a   1.000
_cell.length_b   1.000
_cell.length_c   1.000
_cell.angle_alpha   90.00
_cell.angle_beta   90.00
_cell.angle_gamma   90.00
#
_symmetry.space_group_name_H-M   'P 1'
#
loop_
_entity.id
_entity.type
_entity.pdbx_description
1 polymer ?
#
loop_
_entity_poly.entity_id
_entity_poly.type
_entity_poly.pdbx_seq_one_letter_code
_entity_poly.pdbx_strand_id
1 'polypeptide(L)'
;MVDFKKEVAKLKDVYEEIIKFEVDISQPIMPSLDFYKSRQNLYLQSLQTVVAELKKTVRVIEVEEGEEAVLDRIKSVVGKLDTKSNDELKLLVEELIKLTNDANIKEEQKIELPASIPNDIYPEVEADMNEMQKCMSAGCYRSVVILCGRILEVVLHRKYFEATQNDLLEKSPGIGLGSLIAKMKERGLEFDPGLTQQIHLINQIRVFSVHKKQQPFQPSRAQAQAIMLYTGDVLEKMFKE
;
A
#
# COMPACT_ATOMS: atom_id res chain seq x y z
N MET A 1 -6.83 6.35 2.95
CA MET A 1 -5.98 6.50 1.75
C MET A 1 -5.53 7.96 1.69
N VAL A 2 -4.23 8.22 1.57
CA VAL A 2 -3.71 9.60 1.47
C VAL A 2 -3.44 9.84 -0.01
N ASP A 3 -4.28 10.65 -0.62
CA ASP A 3 -4.24 10.96 -2.05
C ASP A 3 -3.15 12.01 -2.31
N PHE A 4 -2.18 11.71 -3.17
CA PHE A 4 -1.05 12.61 -3.39
C PHE A 4 -1.50 13.93 -4.02
N LYS A 5 -2.45 13.90 -4.97
CA LYS A 5 -3.01 15.10 -5.59
C LYS A 5 -3.75 15.94 -4.55
N LYS A 6 -4.46 15.29 -3.62
CA LYS A 6 -5.12 15.95 -2.49
C LYS A 6 -4.13 16.63 -1.54
N GLU A 7 -3.00 16.00 -1.24
CA GLU A 7 -1.97 16.64 -0.40
C GLU A 7 -1.28 17.81 -1.13
N VAL A 8 -1.07 17.72 -2.45
CA VAL A 8 -0.58 18.86 -3.26
C VAL A 8 -1.58 20.01 -3.26
N ALA A 9 -2.89 19.72 -3.34
CA ALA A 9 -3.93 20.74 -3.24
C ALA A 9 -3.93 21.43 -1.86
N LYS A 10 -3.82 20.68 -0.76
CA LYS A 10 -3.67 21.26 0.58
C LYS A 10 -2.41 22.12 0.71
N LEU A 11 -1.29 21.69 0.12
CA LEU A 11 -0.05 22.48 0.13
C LEU A 11 -0.27 23.84 -0.54
N LYS A 12 -0.96 23.84 -1.68
CA LYS A 12 -1.34 25.06 -2.39
C LYS A 12 -2.18 25.98 -1.50
N ASP A 13 -3.23 25.46 -0.87
CA ASP A 13 -4.12 26.24 0.00
C ASP A 13 -3.36 26.87 1.19
N VAL A 14 -2.48 26.08 1.84
CA VAL A 14 -1.63 26.57 2.94
C VAL A 14 -0.66 27.65 2.44
N TYR A 15 -0.08 27.45 1.26
CA TYR A 15 0.85 28.39 0.66
C TYR A 15 0.18 29.73 0.30
N GLU A 16 -1.04 29.70 -0.26
CA GLU A 16 -1.81 30.91 -0.57
C GLU A 16 -2.10 31.74 0.70
N GLU A 17 -2.43 31.07 1.81
CA GLU A 17 -2.63 31.74 3.10
C GLU A 17 -1.32 32.33 3.66
N ILE A 18 -0.18 31.64 3.49
CA ILE A 18 1.15 32.14 3.87
C ILE A 18 1.47 33.44 3.12
N ILE A 19 1.22 33.49 1.80
CA ILE A 19 1.44 34.72 1.00
C ILE A 19 0.52 35.84 1.48
N LYS A 20 -0.78 35.54 1.61
CA LYS A 20 -1.82 36.50 1.96
C LYS A 20 -1.57 37.19 3.31
N PHE A 21 -0.93 36.47 4.25
CA PHE A 21 -0.61 36.99 5.57
C PHE A 21 0.88 37.31 5.76
N GLU A 22 1.66 37.33 4.68
CA GLU A 22 3.09 37.66 4.68
C GLU A 22 3.87 36.89 5.75
N VAL A 23 3.58 35.59 5.89
CA VAL A 23 4.21 34.74 6.91
C VAL A 23 5.64 34.40 6.48
N ASP A 24 6.62 34.70 7.32
CA ASP A 24 8.02 34.30 7.14
C ASP A 24 8.21 32.84 7.58
N ILE A 25 8.43 31.93 6.63
CA ILE A 25 8.59 30.49 6.91
C ILE A 25 9.89 30.14 7.62
N SER A 26 10.84 31.08 7.70
CA SER A 26 12.09 30.88 8.42
C SER A 26 11.95 31.00 9.94
N GLN A 27 10.85 31.59 10.41
CA GLN A 27 10.60 31.82 11.83
C GLN A 27 10.29 30.50 12.57
N PRO A 28 10.80 30.33 13.79
CA PRO A 28 10.47 29.17 14.61
C PRO A 28 9.03 29.29 15.17
N ILE A 29 8.35 28.16 15.27
CA ILE A 29 7.03 28.06 15.91
C ILE A 29 7.23 28.23 17.42
N MET A 30 6.63 29.28 18.02
CA MET A 30 6.75 29.58 19.45
C MET A 30 5.39 29.90 20.07
N PRO A 31 5.04 29.34 21.26
CA PRO A 31 3.81 29.70 21.95
C PRO A 31 3.70 31.21 22.13
N SER A 32 2.55 31.79 21.76
CA SER A 32 2.29 33.21 21.90
C SER A 32 0.84 33.45 22.28
N LEU A 33 0.62 34.45 23.14
CA LEU A 33 -0.70 35.00 23.46
C LEU A 33 -1.13 36.07 22.44
N ASP A 34 -0.21 36.50 21.56
CA ASP A 34 -0.50 37.43 20.48
C ASP A 34 -1.24 36.69 19.36
N PHE A 35 -2.46 37.12 19.08
CA PHE A 35 -3.34 36.52 18.06
C PHE A 35 -2.66 36.41 16.68
N TYR A 36 -1.90 37.42 16.27
CA TYR A 36 -1.21 37.40 14.97
C TYR A 36 -0.12 36.35 14.94
N LYS A 37 0.69 36.25 15.99
CA LYS A 37 1.73 35.21 16.11
C LYS A 37 1.13 33.82 16.21
N SER A 38 0.05 33.65 16.98
CA SER A 38 -0.67 32.37 17.06
C SER A 38 -1.18 31.92 15.69
N ARG A 39 -1.69 32.87 14.88
CA ARG A 39 -2.14 32.58 13.52
C ARG A 39 -0.98 32.23 12.58
N GLN A 40 0.15 32.94 12.65
CA GLN A 40 1.34 32.59 11.87
C GLN A 40 1.84 31.17 12.20
N ASN A 41 1.93 30.84 13.48
CA ASN A 41 2.30 29.50 13.94
C ASN A 41 1.38 28.41 13.38
N LEU A 42 0.07 28.66 13.29
CA LEU A 42 -0.89 27.73 12.73
C LEU A 42 -0.57 27.40 11.27
N TYR A 43 -0.23 28.40 10.46
CA TYR A 43 0.14 28.20 9.06
C TYR A 43 1.47 27.46 8.92
N LEU A 44 2.47 27.79 9.74
CA LEU A 44 3.76 27.09 9.77
C LEU A 44 3.60 25.61 10.16
N GLN A 45 2.78 25.33 11.17
CA GLN A 45 2.48 23.96 11.60
C GLN A 45 1.71 23.20 10.52
N SER A 46 0.76 23.86 9.85
CA SER A 46 0.02 23.27 8.73
C SER A 46 0.96 22.93 7.57
N LEU A 47 1.88 23.84 7.22
CA LEU A 47 2.90 23.62 6.20
C LEU A 47 3.78 22.42 6.55
N GLN A 48 4.34 22.38 7.75
CA GLN A 48 5.18 21.26 8.21
C GLN A 48 4.44 19.92 8.16
N THR A 49 3.17 19.91 8.56
CA THR A 49 2.31 18.73 8.53
C THR A 49 2.09 18.23 7.11
N VAL A 50 1.71 19.12 6.19
CA VAL A 50 1.47 18.78 4.78
C VAL A 50 2.75 18.32 4.09
N VAL A 51 3.88 18.98 4.35
CA VAL A 51 5.20 18.57 3.79
C VAL A 51 5.59 17.17 4.30
N ALA A 52 5.35 16.86 5.57
CA ALA A 52 5.61 15.53 6.12
C ALA A 52 4.74 14.44 5.46
N GLU A 53 3.44 14.71 5.25
CA GLU A 53 2.54 13.79 4.56
C GLU A 53 2.88 13.65 3.06
N LEU A 54 3.29 14.73 2.39
CA LEU A 54 3.79 14.67 1.00
C LEU A 54 5.03 13.79 0.88
N LYS A 55 5.98 13.91 1.80
CA LYS A 55 7.17 13.04 1.82
C LYS A 55 6.87 11.58 2.07
N LYS A 56 5.77 11.29 2.77
CA LYS A 56 5.32 9.92 3.01
C LYS A 56 4.62 9.36 1.77
N THR A 57 3.73 10.14 1.17
CA THR A 57 2.96 9.75 -0.02
C THR A 57 3.82 9.65 -1.27
N VAL A 58 4.78 10.56 -1.49
CA VAL A 58 5.68 10.51 -2.67
C VAL A 58 6.52 9.22 -2.75
N ARG A 59 6.65 8.48 -1.65
CA ARG A 59 7.34 7.19 -1.61
C ARG A 59 6.53 6.05 -2.21
N VAL A 60 5.21 6.21 -2.28
CA VAL A 60 4.25 5.19 -2.73
C VAL A 60 3.49 5.60 -3.98
N ILE A 61 3.74 6.79 -4.54
CA ILE A 61 3.15 7.18 -5.82
C ILE A 61 3.84 6.47 -6.98
N GLU A 62 3.06 6.18 -8.00
CA GLU A 62 3.51 5.59 -9.24
C GLU A 62 3.04 6.46 -10.41
N VAL A 63 3.77 6.41 -11.52
CA VAL A 63 3.43 7.10 -12.77
C VAL A 63 3.30 6.06 -13.88
N GLU A 64 2.74 6.45 -15.02
CA GLU A 64 2.68 5.56 -16.18
C GLU A 64 4.07 5.24 -16.75
N GLU A 65 4.17 4.12 -17.46
CA GLU A 65 5.39 3.69 -18.12
C GLU A 65 5.85 4.76 -19.12
N GLY A 66 7.11 5.19 -19.02
CA GLY A 66 7.65 6.31 -19.79
C GLY A 66 7.58 7.68 -19.10
N GLU A 67 6.95 7.79 -17.93
CA GLU A 67 6.92 9.01 -17.11
C GLU A 67 7.92 8.97 -15.92
N GLU A 68 8.86 8.02 -15.88
CA GLU A 68 9.75 7.82 -14.73
C GLU A 68 10.56 9.09 -14.38
N ALA A 69 10.96 9.85 -15.40
CA ALA A 69 11.64 11.13 -15.24
C ALA A 69 10.78 12.18 -14.50
N VAL A 70 9.45 12.13 -14.67
CA VAL A 70 8.50 13.02 -13.98
C VAL A 70 8.43 12.63 -12.50
N LEU A 71 8.35 11.34 -12.20
CA LEU A 71 8.36 10.84 -10.82
C LEU A 71 9.64 11.22 -10.07
N ASP A 72 10.80 11.08 -10.70
CA ASP A 72 12.07 11.48 -10.09
C ASP A 72 12.13 12.98 -9.82
N ARG A 73 11.56 13.78 -10.72
CA ARG A 73 11.45 15.23 -10.54
C ARG A 73 10.50 15.58 -9.41
N ILE A 74 9.34 14.93 -9.31
CA ILE A 74 8.41 15.09 -8.18
C ILE A 74 9.12 14.75 -6.85
N LYS A 75 9.81 13.62 -6.79
CA LYS A 75 10.59 13.21 -5.60
C LYS A 75 11.64 14.24 -5.23
N SER A 76 12.35 14.80 -6.21
CA SER A 76 13.34 15.85 -6.00
C SER A 76 12.72 17.14 -5.43
N VAL A 77 11.60 17.60 -6.01
CA VAL A 77 10.88 18.80 -5.56
C VAL A 77 10.35 18.62 -4.15
N VAL A 78 9.68 17.49 -3.85
CA VAL A 78 9.18 17.17 -2.51
C VAL A 78 10.31 17.10 -1.48
N GLY A 79 11.49 16.60 -1.87
CA GLY A 79 12.68 16.56 -1.02
C GLY A 79 13.22 17.95 -0.63
N LYS A 80 12.88 19.00 -1.39
CA LYS A 80 13.34 20.39 -1.17
C LYS A 80 12.31 21.27 -0.45
N LEU A 81 11.10 20.78 -0.18
CA LEU A 81 10.02 21.56 0.44
C LEU A 81 10.30 22.03 1.87
N ASP A 82 11.35 21.53 2.55
CA ASP A 82 11.79 22.05 3.87
C ASP A 82 12.61 23.35 3.77
N THR A 83 12.56 24.05 2.64
CA THR A 83 13.25 25.33 2.49
C THR A 83 12.78 26.35 3.53
N LYS A 84 13.70 27.26 3.89
CA LYS A 84 13.43 28.40 4.77
C LYS A 84 13.17 29.70 3.99
N SER A 85 13.14 29.64 2.65
CA SER A 85 12.94 30.79 1.78
C SER A 85 11.53 30.78 1.18
N ASN A 86 10.76 31.85 1.40
CA ASN A 86 9.43 32.03 0.82
C ASN A 86 9.45 31.97 -0.72
N ASP A 87 10.48 32.57 -1.34
CA ASP A 87 10.62 32.59 -2.79
C ASP A 87 10.95 31.21 -3.36
N GLU A 88 11.79 30.45 -2.67
CA GLU A 88 12.10 29.08 -3.07
C GLU A 88 10.87 28.17 -2.89
N LEU A 89 10.16 28.32 -1.76
CA LEU A 89 8.93 27.57 -1.51
C LEU A 89 7.90 27.83 -2.63
N LYS A 90 7.74 29.08 -3.05
CA LYS A 90 6.87 29.46 -4.17
C LYS A 90 7.17 28.65 -5.42
N LEU A 91 8.43 28.67 -5.85
CA LEU A 91 8.87 28.02 -7.08
C LEU A 91 8.67 26.51 -7.00
N LEU A 92 8.96 25.90 -5.84
CA LEU A 92 8.75 24.47 -5.61
C LEU A 92 7.27 24.09 -5.62
N VAL A 93 6.39 24.89 -5.01
CA VAL A 93 4.94 24.65 -5.00
C VAL A 93 4.37 24.74 -6.41
N GLU A 94 4.73 25.79 -7.16
CA GLU A 94 4.29 25.97 -8.56
C GLU A 94 4.78 24.83 -9.46
N GLU A 95 6.05 24.43 -9.33
CA GLU A 95 6.61 23.30 -10.06
C GLU A 95 5.89 21.98 -9.70
N LEU A 96 5.65 21.74 -8.41
CA LEU A 96 4.98 20.53 -7.96
C LEU A 96 3.54 20.44 -8.50
N ILE A 97 2.79 21.54 -8.47
CA ILE A 97 1.43 21.60 -9.04
C ILE A 97 1.47 21.28 -10.53
N LYS A 98 2.42 21.88 -11.27
CA LYS A 98 2.56 21.63 -12.70
C LYS A 98 2.85 20.15 -13.00
N LEU A 99 3.86 19.58 -12.35
CA LEU A 99 4.21 18.16 -12.51
C LEU A 99 3.05 17.23 -12.16
N THR A 100 2.30 17.55 -11.11
CA THR A 100 1.17 16.75 -10.63
C THR A 100 -0.04 16.79 -11.57
N ASN A 101 -0.26 17.93 -12.24
CA ASN A 101 -1.33 18.09 -13.23
C ASN A 101 -0.98 17.43 -14.57
N ASP A 102 0.29 17.48 -14.96
CA ASP A 102 0.77 16.91 -16.21
C ASP A 102 0.94 15.38 -16.12
N ALA A 103 1.27 14.86 -14.92
CA ALA A 103 1.50 13.43 -14.71
C ALA A 103 0.21 12.63 -14.50
N ASN A 104 0.18 11.44 -15.10
CA ASN A 104 -0.87 10.47 -14.85
C ASN A 104 -0.51 9.61 -13.61
N ILE A 105 -0.54 10.26 -12.45
CA ILE A 105 -0.19 9.63 -11.17
C ILE A 105 -1.23 8.56 -10.84
N LYS A 106 -0.75 7.31 -10.76
CA LYS A 106 -1.53 6.17 -10.27
C LYS A 106 -1.17 5.98 -8.80
N GLU A 107 -2.20 5.94 -7.95
CA GLU A 107 -2.01 5.55 -6.57
C GLU A 107 -1.88 4.03 -6.50
N GLU A 108 -0.89 3.55 -5.75
CA GLU A 108 -0.75 2.14 -5.44
C GLU A 108 -2.06 1.67 -4.78
N GLN A 109 -2.81 0.79 -5.46
CA GLN A 109 -4.05 0.25 -4.91
C GLN A 109 -3.74 -0.52 -3.64
N LYS A 110 -4.05 0.09 -2.49
CA LYS A 110 -4.00 -0.61 -1.21
C LYS A 110 -5.15 -1.61 -1.19
N ILE A 111 -4.83 -2.89 -1.11
CA ILE A 111 -5.84 -3.91 -0.85
C ILE A 111 -6.25 -3.76 0.61
N GLU A 112 -7.50 -3.37 0.82
CA GLU A 112 -8.10 -3.32 2.14
C GLU A 112 -8.46 -4.72 2.60
N LEU A 113 -8.25 -4.99 3.90
CA LEU A 113 -8.64 -6.27 4.47
C LEU A 113 -10.16 -6.31 4.66
N PRO A 114 -10.85 -7.37 4.24
CA PRO A 114 -12.26 -7.56 4.54
C PRO A 114 -12.50 -7.52 6.05
N ALA A 115 -13.50 -6.74 6.47
CA ALA A 115 -13.89 -6.65 7.89
C ALA A 115 -14.39 -7.98 8.48
N SER A 116 -14.73 -8.94 7.62
CA SER A 116 -15.23 -10.26 8.01
C SER A 116 -14.15 -11.29 8.31
N ILE A 117 -12.86 -10.93 8.20
CA ILE A 117 -11.77 -11.82 8.61
C ILE A 117 -11.85 -12.07 10.13
N PRO A 118 -11.84 -13.33 10.58
CA PRO A 118 -11.87 -13.67 12.00
C PRO A 118 -10.71 -13.05 12.80
N ASN A 119 -11.04 -12.57 14.01
CA ASN A 119 -10.09 -11.86 14.89
C ASN A 119 -8.85 -12.69 15.27
N ASP A 120 -8.95 -14.02 15.27
CA ASP A 120 -7.85 -14.92 15.62
C ASP A 120 -6.77 -14.99 14.54
N ILE A 121 -7.14 -14.83 13.25
CA ILE A 121 -6.17 -14.80 12.13
C ILE A 121 -5.87 -13.37 11.63
N TYR A 122 -6.68 -12.38 12.02
CA TYR A 122 -6.54 -11.00 11.57
C TYR A 122 -5.12 -10.44 11.74
N PRO A 123 -4.45 -10.56 12.92
CA PRO A 123 -3.12 -9.96 13.10
C PRO A 123 -2.05 -10.55 12.17
N GLU A 124 -2.13 -11.86 11.88
CA GLU A 124 -1.19 -12.52 10.98
C GLU A 124 -1.41 -12.07 9.54
N VAL A 125 -2.67 -12.06 9.08
CA VAL A 125 -3.01 -11.60 7.73
C VAL A 125 -2.64 -10.12 7.55
N GLU A 126 -2.90 -9.27 8.55
CA GLU A 126 -2.52 -7.85 8.51
C GLU A 126 -1.01 -7.65 8.42
N ALA A 127 -0.24 -8.41 9.18
CA ALA A 127 1.23 -8.37 9.11
C ALA A 127 1.72 -8.75 7.70
N ASP A 128 1.23 -9.86 7.15
CA ASP A 128 1.63 -10.33 5.81
C ASP A 128 1.19 -9.35 4.70
N MET A 129 0.01 -8.74 4.80
CA MET A 129 -0.47 -7.73 3.86
C MET A 129 0.38 -6.46 3.89
N ASN A 130 0.77 -6.00 5.08
CA ASN A 130 1.64 -4.85 5.23
C ASN A 130 3.05 -5.13 4.68
N GLU A 131 3.59 -6.33 4.89
CA GLU A 131 4.86 -6.73 4.32
C GLU A 131 4.80 -6.90 2.80
N MET A 132 3.68 -7.41 2.30
CA MET A 132 3.41 -7.55 0.87
C MET A 132 3.41 -6.19 0.16
N GLN A 133 2.79 -5.16 0.76
CA GLN A 133 2.83 -3.79 0.24
C GLN A 133 4.24 -3.23 0.22
N LYS A 134 5.01 -3.37 1.31
CA LYS A 134 6.42 -2.95 1.33
C LYS A 134 7.24 -3.64 0.23
N CYS A 135 7.01 -4.93 0.02
CA CYS A 135 7.67 -5.69 -1.05
C CYS A 135 7.28 -5.19 -2.43
N MET A 136 6.02 -4.80 -2.65
CA MET A 136 5.54 -4.24 -3.90
C MET A 136 6.26 -2.94 -4.23
N SER A 137 6.27 -1.98 -3.30
CA SER A 137 6.91 -0.68 -3.48
C SER A 137 8.44 -0.79 -3.62
N ALA A 138 9.05 -1.84 -3.07
CA ALA A 138 10.49 -2.11 -3.19
C ALA A 138 10.89 -2.88 -4.47
N GLY A 139 9.94 -3.25 -5.34
CA GLY A 139 10.22 -4.06 -6.53
C GLY A 139 10.51 -5.54 -6.24
N CYS A 140 10.22 -6.00 -5.02
CA CYS A 140 10.41 -7.39 -4.58
C CYS A 140 9.23 -8.28 -4.99
N TYR A 141 8.88 -8.28 -6.28
CA TYR A 141 7.66 -8.93 -6.82
C TYR A 141 7.59 -10.44 -6.54
N ARG A 142 8.74 -11.11 -6.47
CA ARG A 142 8.80 -12.53 -6.10
C ARG A 142 8.34 -12.74 -4.66
N SER A 143 8.72 -11.85 -3.73
CA SER A 143 8.28 -11.89 -2.33
C SER A 143 6.79 -11.59 -2.20
N VAL A 144 6.26 -10.64 -3.00
CA VAL A 144 4.82 -10.34 -3.06
C VAL A 144 4.00 -11.60 -3.34
N VAL A 145 4.37 -12.35 -4.38
CA VAL A 145 3.68 -13.60 -4.74
C VAL A 145 3.77 -14.65 -3.63
N ILE A 146 4.90 -14.73 -2.93
CA ILE A 146 5.08 -15.68 -1.82
C ILE A 146 4.14 -15.33 -0.67
N LEU A 147 4.05 -14.05 -0.32
CA LEU A 147 3.16 -13.57 0.74
C LEU A 147 1.69 -13.76 0.40
N CYS A 148 1.28 -13.54 -0.86
CA CYS A 148 -0.07 -13.88 -1.33
C CYS A 148 -0.41 -15.36 -1.04
N GLY A 149 0.52 -16.27 -1.33
CA GLY A 149 0.36 -17.69 -1.05
C GLY A 149 0.28 -18.02 0.44
N ARG A 150 1.06 -17.33 1.28
CA ARG A 150 1.03 -17.50 2.75
C ARG A 150 -0.31 -17.03 3.33
N ILE A 151 -0.80 -15.86 2.92
CA ILE A 151 -2.11 -15.33 3.32
C ILE A 151 -3.22 -16.34 3.02
N LEU A 152 -3.20 -16.93 1.82
CA LEU A 152 -4.16 -17.98 1.47
C LEU A 152 -4.03 -19.23 2.35
N GLU A 153 -2.82 -19.63 2.74
CA GLU A 153 -2.64 -20.77 3.65
C GLU A 153 -3.32 -20.51 5.00
N VAL A 154 -3.06 -19.36 5.62
CA VAL A 154 -3.66 -18.95 6.91
C VAL A 154 -5.19 -18.99 6.82
N VAL A 155 -5.74 -18.42 5.75
CA VAL A 155 -7.18 -18.29 5.55
C VAL A 155 -7.86 -19.63 5.27
N LEU A 156 -7.28 -20.45 4.39
CA LEU A 156 -7.78 -21.79 4.10
C LEU A 156 -7.73 -22.69 5.33
N HIS A 157 -6.68 -22.55 6.15
CA HIS A 157 -6.58 -23.26 7.42
C HIS A 157 -7.73 -22.90 8.36
N ARG A 158 -8.00 -21.60 8.50
CA ARG A 158 -9.12 -21.13 9.31
C ARG A 158 -10.46 -21.66 8.79
N LYS A 159 -10.69 -21.63 7.48
CA LYS A 159 -11.91 -22.17 6.85
C LYS A 159 -12.07 -23.66 7.06
N TYR A 160 -10.98 -24.43 6.96
CA TYR A 160 -11.01 -25.85 7.28
C TYR A 160 -11.39 -26.09 8.74
N PHE A 161 -10.84 -25.30 9.66
CA PHE A 161 -11.16 -25.40 11.08
C PHE A 161 -12.64 -25.07 11.35
N GLU A 162 -13.21 -24.02 10.73
CA GLU A 162 -14.65 -23.68 10.85
C GLU A 162 -15.54 -24.87 10.52
N ALA A 163 -15.26 -25.51 9.37
CA ALA A 163 -16.08 -26.58 8.85
C ALA A 163 -15.91 -27.92 9.58
N THR A 164 -14.72 -28.20 10.09
CA THR A 164 -14.38 -29.54 10.60
C THR A 164 -14.13 -29.59 12.10
N GLN A 165 -13.97 -28.44 12.75
CA GLN A 165 -13.54 -28.29 14.16
C GLN A 165 -12.22 -29.04 14.45
N ASN A 166 -11.41 -29.29 13.42
CA ASN A 166 -10.14 -29.97 13.52
C ASN A 166 -9.01 -29.01 13.15
N ASP A 167 -8.12 -28.74 14.09
CA ASP A 167 -6.92 -27.98 13.78
C ASP A 167 -5.93 -28.87 13.01
N LEU A 168 -5.75 -28.54 11.72
CA LEU A 168 -4.79 -29.23 10.86
C LEU A 168 -3.35 -28.87 11.19
N LEU A 169 -3.08 -27.69 11.74
CA LEU A 169 -1.73 -27.23 12.07
C LEU A 169 -1.18 -27.98 13.27
N GLU A 170 -2.03 -28.31 14.26
CA GLU A 170 -1.63 -29.16 15.39
C GLU A 170 -1.28 -30.59 14.96
N LYS A 171 -2.02 -31.15 13.99
CA LYS A 171 -1.86 -32.55 13.55
C LYS A 171 -0.85 -32.75 12.43
N SER A 172 -0.58 -31.72 11.63
CA SER A 172 0.27 -31.79 10.45
C SER A 172 0.88 -30.41 10.15
N PRO A 173 1.83 -29.93 10.97
CA PRO A 173 2.48 -28.66 10.75
C PRO A 173 3.20 -28.67 9.38
N GLY A 174 3.05 -27.60 8.61
CA GLY A 174 3.68 -27.46 7.29
C GLY A 174 2.96 -28.19 6.14
N ILE A 175 1.68 -28.52 6.28
CA ILE A 175 0.88 -28.97 5.15
C ILE A 175 0.84 -27.88 4.08
N GLY A 176 1.33 -28.18 2.88
CA GLY A 176 1.30 -27.21 1.78
C GLY A 176 -0.12 -26.93 1.31
N LEU A 177 -0.36 -25.71 0.83
CA LEU A 177 -1.66 -25.25 0.31
C LEU A 177 -2.36 -26.25 -0.64
N GLY A 178 -1.63 -26.90 -1.54
CA GLY A 178 -2.21 -27.91 -2.44
C GLY A 178 -2.82 -29.12 -1.71
N SER A 179 -2.14 -29.61 -0.67
CA SER A 179 -2.63 -30.72 0.16
C SER A 179 -3.79 -30.29 1.06
N LEU A 180 -3.79 -29.05 1.53
CA LEU A 180 -4.90 -28.47 2.30
C LEU A 180 -6.18 -28.42 1.47
N ILE A 181 -6.11 -27.94 0.22
CA ILE A 181 -7.26 -27.88 -0.70
C ILE A 181 -7.80 -29.29 -0.98
N ALA A 182 -6.93 -30.27 -1.20
CA ALA A 182 -7.34 -31.66 -1.40
C ALA A 182 -8.11 -32.21 -0.19
N LYS A 183 -7.61 -31.98 1.03
CA LYS A 183 -8.29 -32.39 2.27
C LYS A 183 -9.62 -31.68 2.47
N MET A 184 -9.73 -30.39 2.12
CA MET A 184 -10.99 -29.67 2.16
C MET A 184 -12.03 -30.33 1.25
N LYS A 185 -11.64 -30.66 0.02
CA LYS A 185 -12.51 -31.35 -0.93
C LYS A 185 -12.96 -32.73 -0.46
N GLU A 186 -12.05 -33.52 0.13
CA GLU A 186 -12.38 -34.82 0.74
C GLU A 186 -13.41 -34.72 1.87
N ARG A 187 -13.48 -33.55 2.55
CA ARG A 187 -14.46 -33.26 3.59
C ARG A 187 -15.75 -32.64 3.06
N GLY A 188 -15.92 -32.54 1.75
CA GLY A 188 -17.11 -31.94 1.12
C GLY A 188 -17.14 -30.41 1.21
N LEU A 189 -16.01 -29.76 1.47
CA LEU A 189 -15.91 -28.31 1.36
C LEU A 189 -15.70 -27.94 -0.10
N GLU A 190 -16.75 -27.44 -0.72
CA GLU A 190 -16.72 -26.94 -2.09
C GLU A 190 -16.66 -25.41 -2.10
N PHE A 191 -15.75 -24.89 -2.90
CA PHE A 191 -15.68 -23.47 -3.21
C PHE A 191 -16.28 -23.24 -4.58
N ASP A 192 -16.71 -22.00 -4.83
CA ASP A 192 -17.06 -21.57 -6.19
C ASP A 192 -15.92 -21.94 -7.17
N PRO A 193 -16.24 -22.44 -8.38
CA PRO A 193 -15.22 -22.84 -9.36
C PRO A 193 -14.23 -21.72 -9.71
N GLY A 194 -14.69 -20.47 -9.77
CA GLY A 194 -13.84 -19.30 -10.04
C GLY A 194 -12.87 -19.04 -8.89
N LEU A 195 -13.36 -19.11 -7.65
CA LEU A 195 -12.52 -19.01 -6.44
C LEU A 195 -11.45 -20.11 -6.40
N THR A 196 -11.84 -21.34 -6.74
CA THR A 196 -10.92 -22.49 -6.83
C THR A 196 -9.82 -22.26 -7.87
N GLN A 197 -10.16 -21.71 -9.03
CA GLN A 197 -9.19 -21.38 -10.08
C GLN A 197 -8.20 -20.30 -9.64
N GLN A 198 -8.66 -19.26 -8.95
CA GLN A 198 -7.81 -18.20 -8.40
C GLN A 198 -6.82 -18.76 -7.37
N ILE A 199 -7.30 -19.58 -6.44
CA ILE A 199 -6.45 -20.24 -5.43
C ILE A 199 -5.39 -21.11 -6.11
N HIS A 200 -5.78 -21.90 -7.12
CA HIS A 200 -4.82 -22.72 -7.87
C HIS A 200 -3.78 -21.89 -8.61
N LEU A 201 -4.19 -20.78 -9.24
CA LEU A 201 -3.28 -19.87 -9.93
C LEU A 201 -2.26 -19.28 -8.95
N ILE A 202 -2.72 -18.74 -7.82
CA ILE A 202 -1.85 -18.16 -6.78
C ILE A 202 -0.86 -19.22 -6.27
N ASN A 203 -1.34 -20.44 -5.99
CA ASN A 203 -0.49 -21.55 -5.56
C ASN A 203 0.57 -21.92 -6.60
N GLN A 204 0.18 -22.02 -7.87
CA GLN A 204 1.08 -22.40 -8.95
C GLN A 204 2.23 -21.39 -9.07
N ILE A 205 1.91 -20.10 -9.03
CA ILE A 205 2.91 -19.03 -9.15
C ILE A 205 3.79 -18.99 -7.89
N ARG A 206 3.21 -19.17 -6.69
CA ARG A 206 3.98 -19.33 -5.45
C ARG A 206 4.98 -20.49 -5.54
N VAL A 207 4.58 -21.66 -6.03
CA VAL A 207 5.46 -22.82 -6.23
C VAL A 207 6.62 -22.48 -7.16
N PHE A 208 6.37 -21.75 -8.25
CA PHE A 208 7.44 -21.25 -9.12
C PHE A 208 8.35 -20.23 -8.44
N SER A 209 7.81 -19.42 -7.52
CA SER A 209 8.57 -18.44 -6.75
C SER A 209 9.42 -19.04 -5.63
N VAL A 210 9.06 -20.18 -5.02
CA VAL A 210 9.84 -20.73 -3.88
C VAL A 210 10.76 -21.88 -4.28
N HIS A 211 10.38 -22.73 -5.23
CA HIS A 211 11.14 -23.91 -5.58
C HIS A 211 12.14 -23.66 -6.72
N LYS A 212 13.29 -24.33 -6.66
CA LYS A 212 14.30 -24.28 -7.73
C LYS A 212 13.72 -24.85 -9.02
N LYS A 213 13.77 -24.06 -10.09
CA LYS A 213 13.47 -24.46 -11.48
C LYS A 213 14.71 -24.26 -12.34
N GLN A 214 14.68 -24.76 -13.58
CA GLN A 214 15.78 -24.56 -14.53
C GLN A 214 16.08 -23.08 -14.77
N GLN A 215 15.03 -22.24 -14.79
CA GLN A 215 15.14 -20.79 -14.79
C GLN A 215 14.38 -20.21 -13.58
N PRO A 216 14.93 -19.21 -12.88
CA PRO A 216 14.21 -18.52 -11.82
C PRO A 216 12.97 -17.84 -12.37
N PHE A 217 11.81 -18.05 -11.74
CA PHE A 217 10.63 -17.26 -12.05
C PHE A 217 10.81 -15.84 -11.52
N GLN A 218 10.68 -14.86 -12.43
CA GLN A 218 10.80 -13.43 -12.14
C GLN A 218 9.47 -12.77 -12.52
N PRO A 219 8.50 -12.67 -11.60
CA PRO A 219 7.26 -12.01 -11.90
C PRO A 219 7.50 -10.52 -12.21
N SER A 220 6.86 -10.03 -13.26
CA SER A 220 6.73 -8.59 -13.49
C SER A 220 5.86 -7.95 -12.41
N ARG A 221 5.94 -6.61 -12.31
CA ARG A 221 5.08 -5.83 -11.41
C ARG A 221 3.59 -6.08 -11.66
N ALA A 222 3.18 -6.05 -12.94
CA ALA A 222 1.80 -6.28 -13.33
C ALA A 222 1.31 -7.68 -12.92
N GLN A 223 2.16 -8.70 -13.06
CA GLN A 223 1.85 -10.05 -12.58
C GLN A 223 1.70 -10.07 -11.05
N ALA A 224 2.63 -9.47 -10.31
CA ALA A 224 2.52 -9.41 -8.85
C ALA A 224 1.26 -8.68 -8.38
N GLN A 225 0.93 -7.54 -9.00
CA GLN A 225 -0.30 -6.79 -8.71
C GLN A 225 -1.55 -7.62 -8.99
N ALA A 226 -1.61 -8.33 -10.11
CA ALA A 226 -2.74 -9.21 -10.43
C ALA A 226 -2.93 -10.30 -9.36
N ILE A 227 -1.83 -10.90 -8.89
CA ILE A 227 -1.88 -11.92 -7.82
C ILE A 227 -2.31 -11.31 -6.48
N MET A 228 -1.87 -10.10 -6.15
CA MET A 228 -2.37 -9.37 -4.98
C MET A 228 -3.88 -9.17 -5.08
N LEU A 229 -4.38 -8.65 -6.22
CA LEU A 229 -5.81 -8.40 -6.44
C LEU A 229 -6.65 -9.67 -6.35
N TYR A 230 -6.19 -10.77 -6.95
CA TYR A 230 -6.86 -12.07 -6.79
C TYR A 230 -6.87 -12.53 -5.35
N THR A 231 -5.79 -12.31 -4.60
CA THR A 231 -5.75 -12.65 -3.17
C THR A 231 -6.79 -11.85 -2.39
N GLY A 232 -6.92 -10.55 -2.65
CA GLY A 232 -7.97 -9.71 -2.06
C GLY A 232 -9.38 -10.21 -2.37
N ASP A 233 -9.67 -10.54 -3.62
CA ASP A 233 -10.96 -11.10 -4.05
C ASP A 233 -11.25 -12.46 -3.37
N VAL A 234 -10.24 -13.31 -3.21
CA VAL A 234 -10.37 -14.58 -2.47
C VAL A 234 -10.72 -14.32 -1.01
N LEU A 235 -10.02 -13.39 -0.34
CA LEU A 235 -10.29 -13.04 1.06
C LEU A 235 -11.73 -12.53 1.23
N GLU A 236 -12.18 -11.65 0.35
CA GLU A 236 -13.54 -11.12 0.41
C GLU A 236 -14.56 -12.24 0.26
N LYS A 237 -14.43 -13.07 -0.79
CA LYS A 237 -15.38 -14.16 -1.08
C LYS A 237 -15.40 -15.25 -0.03
N MET A 238 -14.27 -15.56 0.60
CA MET A 238 -14.19 -16.61 1.62
C MET A 238 -14.92 -16.25 2.91
N PHE A 239 -14.94 -14.97 3.28
CA PHE A 239 -15.56 -14.49 4.50
C PHE A 239 -16.78 -13.61 4.25
N LYS A 240 -17.34 -13.62 3.04
CA LYS A 240 -18.62 -12.96 2.77
C LYS A 240 -19.74 -13.83 3.38
N GLU A 241 -20.54 -13.24 4.26
CA GLU A 241 -21.79 -13.84 4.75
C GLU A 241 -22.87 -13.85 3.66
#